data_AF-A0A0D6N660-F1
#
_entry.id   AF-A0A0D6N660-F1
#
_cell.length_a   1.000
_cell.length_b   1.000
_cell.length_c   1.000
_cell.angle_alpha   90.00
_cell.angle_beta   90.00
_cell.angle_gamma   90.00
#
_symmetry.space_group_name_H-M   'P 1'
#
loop_
_entity.id
_entity.type
_entity.pdbx_description
1 polymer ?
#
loop_
_entity_poly.entity_id
_entity_poly.type
_entity_poly.pdbx_seq_one_letter_code
_entity_poly.pdbx_strand_id
1 'polypeptide(L)'
;MSVLTSIVRASVKKGADQAIGRSRGKLTTKTHAIVDVAGKAMALSLTLGLQADIIEAESLLNEIDPKAFIADKAYDAAPLIEKLEDKGNT
;
A
#
# COMPACT_ATOMS: atom_id res chain seq x y z
N MET A 1 -7.79 8.66 7.99
CA MET A 1 -8.71 8.23 6.92
C MET A 1 -7.93 7.24 6.07
N SER A 2 -8.42 6.01 5.96
CA SER A 2 -7.69 4.89 5.35
C SER A 2 -7.55 4.99 3.85
N VAL A 3 -6.60 4.24 3.29
CA VAL A 3 -6.25 4.27 1.89
C VAL A 3 -6.78 3.07 1.14
N LEU A 4 -7.43 3.43 0.03
CA LEU A 4 -7.73 2.62 -1.14
C LEU A 4 -6.49 1.92 -1.75
N THR A 5 -6.55 0.60 -1.89
CA THR A 5 -5.77 -0.08 -2.94
C THR A 5 -6.48 0.09 -4.30
N SER A 6 -5.90 0.87 -5.22
CA SER A 6 -6.33 0.92 -6.63
C SER A 6 -5.38 0.14 -7.54
N ILE A 7 -5.89 -0.91 -8.20
CA ILE A 7 -5.18 -1.59 -9.30
C ILE A 7 -5.27 -0.69 -10.52
N VAL A 8 -4.15 -0.10 -10.94
CA VAL A 8 -4.07 0.69 -12.18
C VAL A 8 -3.53 -0.19 -13.30
N ARG A 9 -4.22 -0.20 -14.44
CA ARG A 9 -3.76 -0.85 -15.68
C ARG A 9 -2.95 0.16 -16.49
N ALA A 10 -1.64 0.00 -16.57
CA ALA A 10 -0.77 0.83 -17.39
C ALA A 10 -0.19 0.04 -18.57
N SER A 11 0.02 0.72 -19.71
CA SER A 11 0.69 0.17 -20.90
C SER A 11 2.01 0.94 -21.09
N VAL A 12 3.20 0.33 -20.94
CA VAL A 12 4.49 1.06 -21.09
C VAL A 12 5.67 0.22 -21.65
N LYS A 13 6.59 0.93 -22.33
CA LYS A 13 7.89 0.54 -22.94
C LYS A 13 8.92 -0.10 -21.96
N LYS A 14 9.80 -0.96 -22.50
CA LYS A 14 10.84 -1.74 -21.80
C LYS A 14 11.92 -0.90 -21.08
N GLY A 15 12.13 -1.16 -19.79
CA GLY A 15 13.35 -0.83 -19.01
C GLY A 15 13.09 -0.63 -17.50
N ALA A 16 13.87 -1.29 -16.62
CA ALA A 16 13.83 -1.31 -15.15
C ALA A 16 12.71 -2.16 -14.47
N ASP A 17 12.90 -2.49 -13.19
CA ASP A 17 11.90 -3.12 -12.30
C ASP A 17 10.85 -2.07 -11.91
N GLN A 18 9.83 -1.92 -12.78
CA GLN A 18 8.86 -0.83 -12.72
C GLN A 18 7.62 -1.15 -11.87
N ALA A 19 7.71 -2.11 -10.93
CA ALA A 19 6.54 -2.60 -10.19
C ALA A 19 5.42 -3.11 -11.13
N ILE A 20 5.80 -3.69 -12.28
CA ILE A 20 4.88 -4.26 -13.26
C ILE A 20 4.81 -5.79 -13.12
N GLY A 21 3.70 -6.28 -12.55
CA GLY A 21 3.37 -7.70 -12.50
C GLY A 21 2.66 -8.18 -13.77
N ARG A 22 2.53 -9.51 -13.92
CA ARG A 22 1.70 -10.15 -14.96
C ARG A 22 0.57 -10.95 -14.32
N SER A 23 -0.66 -10.74 -14.78
CA SER A 23 -1.84 -11.54 -14.39
C SER A 23 -2.71 -11.84 -15.60
N ARG A 24 -3.01 -13.13 -15.84
CA ARG A 24 -3.85 -13.63 -16.95
C ARG A 24 -3.53 -12.98 -18.31
N GLY A 25 -2.24 -12.80 -18.61
CA GLY A 25 -1.76 -12.21 -19.86
C GLY A 25 -1.75 -10.68 -19.92
N LYS A 26 -2.14 -9.97 -18.86
CA LYS A 26 -2.12 -8.50 -18.76
C LYS A 26 -1.05 -8.02 -17.78
N LEU A 27 -0.54 -6.82 -18.02
CA LEU A 27 0.34 -6.11 -17.08
C LEU A 27 -0.49 -5.48 -15.96
N THR A 28 -0.02 -5.59 -14.72
CA THR A 28 -0.75 -5.13 -13.52
C THR A 28 0.18 -4.54 -12.49
N THR A 29 -0.21 -3.42 -11.90
CA THR A 29 0.50 -2.73 -10.82
C THR A 29 -0.49 -2.41 -9.70
N LYS A 30 -0.04 -2.46 -8.46
CA LYS A 30 -0.79 -1.99 -7.29
C LYS A 30 -0.22 -0.66 -6.83
N THR A 31 -1.11 0.26 -6.47
CA THR A 31 -0.76 1.51 -5.82
C THR A 31 -1.23 1.44 -4.37
N HIS A 32 -0.29 1.63 -3.46
CA HIS A 32 -0.50 1.76 -2.02
C HIS A 32 -0.24 3.22 -1.65
N ALA A 33 -1.06 3.79 -0.78
CA ALA A 33 -0.81 5.12 -0.26
C ALA A 33 -1.07 5.17 1.25
N ILE A 34 -0.63 6.24 1.90
CA ILE A 34 -1.24 6.73 3.12
C ILE A 34 -1.82 8.12 2.84
N VAL A 35 -3.07 8.37 3.20
CA VAL A 35 -3.71 9.67 2.99
C VAL A 35 -4.15 10.29 4.32
N ASP A 36 -4.09 11.61 4.39
CA ASP A 36 -4.66 12.35 5.51
C ASP A 36 -6.20 12.39 5.44
N VAL A 37 -6.82 13.05 6.42
CA VAL A 37 -8.28 13.23 6.49
C VAL A 37 -8.87 14.08 5.36
N ALA A 38 -8.05 14.88 4.66
CA ALA A 38 -8.44 15.68 3.51
C ALA A 38 -8.22 14.93 2.18
N GLY A 39 -7.71 13.69 2.22
CA GLY A 39 -7.39 12.89 1.04
C GLY A 39 -6.04 13.21 0.41
N LYS A 40 -5.15 13.95 1.11
CA LYS A 40 -3.80 14.24 0.64
C LYS A 40 -2.90 13.04 0.87
N ALA A 41 -2.27 12.54 -0.18
CA ALA A 41 -1.28 11.48 -0.06
C ALA A 41 -0.04 11.96 0.72
N MET A 42 0.27 11.25 1.80
CA MET A 42 1.44 11.46 2.67
C MET A 42 2.56 10.48 2.35
N ALA A 43 2.22 9.26 1.96
CA ALA A 43 3.15 8.21 1.55
C ALA A 43 2.58 7.47 0.34
N LEU A 44 3.42 6.98 -0.57
CA LEU A 44 3.02 6.24 -1.78
C LEU A 44 4.04 5.13 -2.10
N SER A 45 3.54 3.92 -2.38
CA SER A 45 4.36 2.81 -2.89
C SER A 45 3.67 2.14 -4.09
N LEU A 46 4.47 1.65 -5.04
CA LEU A 46 4.02 0.90 -6.20
C LEU A 46 4.62 -0.51 -6.15
N THR A 47 3.77 -1.51 -6.36
CA THR A 47 4.20 -2.91 -6.40
C THR A 47 3.65 -3.69 -7.59
N LEU A 48 4.26 -4.85 -7.84
CA LEU A 48 3.73 -5.83 -8.78
C LEU A 48 2.29 -6.16 -8.40
N GLY A 49 1.38 -6.23 -9.38
CA GLY A 49 -0.04 -6.49 -9.09
C GLY A 49 -0.36 -7.81 -8.36
N LEU A 50 0.60 -8.75 -8.32
CA LEU A 50 0.49 -10.02 -7.61
C LEU A 50 0.97 -9.94 -6.14
N GLN A 51 1.67 -8.88 -5.76
CA GLN A 51 2.24 -8.72 -4.42
C GLN A 51 1.12 -8.56 -3.38
N ALA A 52 1.27 -9.20 -2.23
CA ALA A 52 0.32 -9.08 -1.13
C ALA A 52 0.43 -7.69 -0.50
N ASP A 53 -0.71 -7.08 -0.18
CA ASP A 53 -0.76 -5.69 0.30
C ASP A 53 -0.03 -5.50 1.63
N ILE A 54 -0.08 -6.53 2.49
CA ILE A 54 0.54 -6.52 3.81
C ILE A 54 2.07 -6.34 3.77
N ILE A 55 2.73 -6.71 2.67
CA ILE A 55 4.18 -6.57 2.51
C ILE A 55 4.60 -5.10 2.50
N GLU A 56 3.76 -4.23 1.92
CA GLU A 56 4.05 -2.79 1.79
C GLU A 56 3.65 -1.99 3.02
N ALA A 57 2.81 -2.56 3.88
CA ALA A 57 2.25 -1.87 5.03
C ALA A 57 3.35 -1.29 5.93
N GLU A 58 4.37 -2.10 6.26
CA GLU A 58 5.46 -1.68 7.12
C GLU A 58 6.32 -0.57 6.51
N SER A 59 6.61 -0.65 5.21
CA SER A 59 7.38 0.40 4.52
C SER A 59 6.66 1.75 4.61
N LEU A 60 5.36 1.76 4.34
CA LEU A 60 4.55 2.99 4.38
C LEU A 60 4.36 3.51 5.82
N LEU A 61 4.20 2.62 6.79
CA LEU A 61 4.07 2.99 8.21
C LEU A 61 5.35 3.56 8.82
N ASN A 62 6.50 3.40 8.18
CA ASN A 62 7.76 4.00 8.64
C ASN A 62 7.94 5.43 8.12
N GLU A 63 7.18 5.85 7.11
CA GLU A 63 7.25 7.21 6.56
C GLU A 63 6.41 8.22 7.35
N ILE A 64 5.49 7.75 8.20
CA ILE A 64 4.56 8.59 8.94
C ILE A 64 4.32 8.08 10.38
N ASP A 65 3.87 8.98 11.24
CA ASP A 65 3.48 8.67 12.62
C ASP A 65 2.10 9.27 12.98
N PRO A 66 1.00 8.66 12.51
CA PRO A 66 -0.34 9.19 12.77
C PRO A 66 -0.96 8.54 14.00
N LYS A 67 -1.72 9.33 14.76
CA LYS A 67 -2.36 8.91 16.02
C LYS A 67 -3.38 7.78 15.90
N ALA A 68 -3.95 7.56 14.71
CA ALA A 68 -4.96 6.54 14.47
C ALA A 68 -4.90 6.11 13.01
N PHE A 69 -5.05 4.80 12.78
CA PHE A 69 -5.13 4.21 11.45
C PHE A 69 -6.50 3.65 11.18
N ILE A 70 -6.94 3.81 9.94
CA ILE A 70 -7.98 2.97 9.37
C ILE A 70 -7.27 2.29 8.20
N ALA A 71 -7.53 1.01 7.96
CA ALA A 71 -6.91 0.22 6.89
C ALA A 71 -7.98 -0.59 6.12
N ASP A 72 -7.72 -0.88 4.84
CA ASP A 72 -8.50 -1.87 4.10
C ASP A 72 -8.32 -3.27 4.73
N LYS A 73 -9.30 -4.17 4.55
CA LYS A 73 -9.24 -5.54 5.09
C LYS A 73 -8.01 -6.33 4.63
N ALA A 74 -7.42 -6.00 3.47
CA ALA A 74 -6.20 -6.64 3.01
C ALA A 74 -4.97 -6.38 3.92
N TYR A 75 -5.07 -5.39 4.82
CA TYR A 75 -4.08 -5.05 5.84
C TYR A 75 -4.46 -5.58 7.24
N ASP A 76 -5.60 -6.27 7.37
CA ASP A 76 -6.03 -6.89 8.63
C ASP A 76 -5.19 -8.14 8.91
N ALA A 77 -4.02 -7.92 9.49
CA ALA A 77 -3.09 -8.97 9.88
C ALA A 77 -2.57 -8.72 11.29
N ALA A 78 -2.60 -9.75 12.13
CA ALA A 78 -2.17 -9.66 13.53
C ALA A 78 -0.77 -9.02 13.72
N PRO A 79 0.26 -9.34 12.91
CA PRO A 79 1.57 -8.70 13.05
C PRO A 79 1.56 -7.20 12.75
N LEU A 80 0.64 -6.72 11.92
CA LEU A 80 0.51 -5.29 11.64
C LEU A 80 -0.22 -4.57 12.77
N ILE A 81 -1.26 -5.20 13.32
CA ILE A 81 -2.02 -4.66 14.45
C ILE A 81 -1.11 -4.51 15.67
N GLU A 82 -0.33 -5.54 16.01
CA GLU A 82 0.63 -5.49 17.13
C GLU A 82 1.65 -4.34 16.97
N LYS A 83 2.17 -4.14 15.74
CA LYS A 83 3.06 -3.00 15.46
C LYS A 83 2.40 -1.64 15.59
N LEU A 84 1.12 -1.52 15.25
CA LEU A 84 0.36 -0.28 15.40
C LEU A 84 0.09 0.02 16.87
N GLU A 85 -0.24 -1.01 17.65
CA GLU A 85 -0.41 -0.93 19.11
C GLU A 85 0.90 -0.52 19.81
N ASP A 86 2.04 -1.10 19.43
CA ASP A 86 3.36 -0.74 19.96
C ASP A 86 3.74 0.73 19.70
N LYS A 87 3.30 1.28 18.56
CA LYS A 87 3.48 2.69 18.22
C LYS A 87 2.50 3.62 18.95
N GLY A 88 1.54 3.09 19.71
CA GLY A 88 0.49 3.87 20.38
C GLY A 88 -0.59 4.38 19.43
N ASN A 89 -0.71 3.76 18.25
CA ASN A 89 -1.61 4.16 17.18
C ASN A 89 -2.80 3.19 17.15
N THR A 90 -3.84 3.49 17.93
CA THR A 90 -5.06 2.68 18.07
C THR A 90 -6.27 3.38 17.45
#